data_AF-A0A4U0RHT3-F1
#
_entry.id   AF-A0A4U0RHT3-F1
#
_cell.length_a   1.000
_cell.length_b   1.000
_cell.length_c   1.000
_cell.angle_alpha   90.00
_cell.angle_beta   90.00
_cell.angle_gamma   90.00
#
_symmetry.space_group_name_H-M   'P 1'
#
loop_
_entity.id
_entity.type
_entity.pdbx_description
1 polymer ?
#
loop_
_entity_poly.entity_id
_entity_poly.type
_entity_poly.pdbx_seq_one_letter_code
_entity_poly.pdbx_strand_id
1 'polypeptide(L)'
;APFTVVRFDKRQCGPCPEKPSCTSGAARTVNFLPQHLHELQAQNRSDQQDPQWQRLYASRSGIEGTMNELVNGHRMRRRRYHGVAKAHVQHVLTAIAVNIERLSTQEPADSTYRPRSPTAFQQYLDENDLPRPRWWRQGQ
;
A
#
# COMPACT_ATOMS: atom_id res chain seq x y z
N ALA A 1 1.72 -12.16 -14.67
CA ALA A 1 2.88 -11.85 -15.54
C ALA A 1 3.57 -13.16 -15.88
N PRO A 2 4.03 -13.38 -17.13
CA PRO A 2 4.70 -14.63 -17.48
C PRO A 2 6.10 -14.62 -16.86
N PHE A 3 6.27 -15.30 -15.73
CA PHE A 3 7.59 -15.54 -15.14
C PHE A 3 8.26 -16.70 -15.89
N THR A 4 9.59 -16.64 -16.01
CA THR A 4 10.38 -17.81 -16.33
C THR A 4 10.56 -18.63 -15.06
N VAL A 5 9.90 -19.79 -15.01
CA VAL A 5 9.90 -20.67 -13.83
C VAL A 5 11.00 -21.71 -13.99
N VAL A 6 11.97 -21.70 -13.09
CA VAL A 6 13.03 -22.71 -13.00
C VAL A 6 12.72 -23.63 -11.82
N ARG A 7 12.54 -24.92 -12.11
CA ARG A 7 12.26 -25.96 -11.10
C ARG A 7 13.49 -26.83 -10.93
N PHE A 8 13.98 -26.94 -9.69
CA PHE A 8 15.06 -27.85 -9.37
C PHE A 8 14.53 -29.27 -9.19
N ASP A 9 15.29 -30.25 -9.66
CA ASP A 9 14.92 -31.65 -9.49
C ASP A 9 15.09 -32.07 -8.02
N LYS A 10 14.13 -32.84 -7.50
CA LYS A 10 14.14 -33.32 -6.11
C LYS A 10 15.35 -34.22 -5.80
N ARG A 11 15.82 -34.99 -6.78
CA ARG A 11 16.98 -35.89 -6.63
C ARG A 11 18.29 -35.13 -6.54
N GLN A 12 18.35 -33.92 -7.12
CA GLN A 12 19.50 -33.02 -6.99
C GLN A 12 19.41 -32.17 -5.72
N CYS A 13 18.21 -31.74 -5.34
CA CYS A 13 18.00 -30.89 -4.17
C CYS A 13 18.06 -31.68 -2.85
N GLY A 14 17.64 -32.95 -2.85
CA GLY A 14 17.66 -33.85 -1.68
C GLY A 14 19.04 -34.02 -1.03
N PRO A 15 20.09 -34.39 -1.78
CA PRO A 15 21.45 -34.55 -1.25
C PRO A 15 22.21 -33.23 -1.08
N CYS A 16 21.60 -32.08 -1.41
CA CYS A 16 22.28 -30.79 -1.34
C CYS A 16 22.51 -30.37 0.13
N PRO A 17 23.76 -30.12 0.56
CA PRO A 17 24.05 -29.74 1.94
C PRO A 17 23.46 -28.38 2.32
N GLU A 18 23.27 -27.49 1.34
CA GLU A 18 22.66 -26.17 1.50
C GLU A 18 21.12 -26.20 1.49
N LYS A 19 20.49 -27.38 1.35
CA LYS A 19 19.02 -27.45 1.36
C LYS A 19 18.39 -26.80 2.61
N PRO A 20 18.90 -27.00 3.85
CA PRO A 20 18.32 -26.40 5.04
C PRO A 20 18.32 -24.86 5.04
N SER A 21 19.33 -24.22 4.42
CA SER A 21 19.42 -22.76 4.27
C SER A 21 18.68 -22.25 3.02
N CYS A 22 18.42 -23.11 2.03
CA CYS A 22 17.90 -22.75 0.72
C CYS A 22 16.37 -22.86 0.58
N THR A 23 15.75 -23.95 1.07
CA THR A 23 14.29 -24.13 1.01
C THR A 23 13.79 -25.17 2.02
N SER A 24 12.63 -24.92 2.62
CA SER A 24 11.93 -25.89 3.48
C SER A 24 11.14 -26.95 2.69
N GLY A 25 11.04 -26.79 1.36
CA GLY A 25 10.30 -27.70 0.49
C GLY A 25 11.09 -28.93 0.03
N ALA A 26 10.42 -29.81 -0.73
CA ALA A 26 11.08 -30.96 -1.34
C ALA A 26 12.12 -30.59 -2.40
N ALA A 27 11.90 -29.49 -3.13
CA ALA A 27 12.84 -28.86 -4.06
C ALA A 27 12.52 -27.38 -4.23
N ARG A 28 13.52 -26.58 -4.60
CA ARG A 28 13.36 -25.15 -4.84
C ARG A 28 12.72 -24.88 -6.20
N THR A 29 11.83 -23.88 -6.26
CA THR A 29 11.37 -23.28 -7.51
C THR A 29 11.72 -21.80 -7.46
N VAL A 30 12.36 -21.30 -8.51
CA VAL A 30 12.73 -19.89 -8.65
C VAL A 30 11.97 -19.29 -9.82
N ASN A 31 11.39 -18.12 -9.60
CA ASN A 31 10.68 -17.37 -10.63
C ASN A 31 11.52 -16.16 -11.01
N PHE A 32 11.92 -16.11 -12.29
CA PHE A 32 12.62 -14.96 -12.84
C PHE A 32 11.64 -14.12 -13.63
N LEU A 33 11.70 -12.81 -13.42
CA LEU A 33 10.98 -11.86 -14.25
C LEU A 33 11.71 -11.75 -15.60
N PRO A 34 11.00 -11.66 -16.75
CA PRO A 34 11.63 -11.40 -18.04
C PRO A 34 12.55 -10.17 -17.96
N GLN A 35 13.68 -10.22 -18.67
CA GLN A 35 14.76 -9.23 -18.54
C GLN A 35 14.23 -7.78 -18.63
N HIS A 36 13.44 -7.45 -19.65
CA HIS A 36 12.89 -6.10 -19.82
C HIS A 36 12.04 -5.64 -18.62
N LEU A 37 11.23 -6.53 -18.02
CA LEU A 37 10.43 -6.21 -16.84
C LEU A 37 11.28 -6.11 -15.58
N HIS A 38 12.34 -6.93 -15.47
CA HIS A 38 13.30 -6.83 -14.38
C HIS A 38 14.06 -5.51 -14.41
N GLU A 39 14.52 -5.08 -15.58
CA GLU A 39 15.18 -3.79 -15.80
C GLU A 39 14.25 -2.62 -15.47
N LEU A 40 13.00 -2.65 -15.95
CA LEU A 40 11.98 -1.65 -15.60
C LEU A 40 11.71 -1.61 -14.09
N GLN A 41 11.63 -2.77 -13.43
CA GLN A 41 11.44 -2.83 -11.98
C GLN A 41 12.64 -2.26 -11.23
N ALA A 42 13.86 -2.54 -11.69
CA ALA A 42 15.08 -2.01 -11.08
C ALA A 42 15.17 -0.48 -11.23
N GLN A 43 14.87 0.05 -12.43
CA GLN A 43 14.77 1.49 -12.67
C GLN A 43 13.73 2.14 -11.76
N ASN A 44 12.50 1.63 -11.74
CA ASN A 44 11.45 2.16 -10.88
C ASN A 44 11.83 2.18 -9.39
N ARG A 45 12.59 1.19 -8.91
CA ARG A 45 13.09 1.16 -7.51
C ARG A 45 14.21 2.17 -7.27
N SER A 46 15.04 2.43 -8.28
CA SER A 46 16.04 3.48 -8.22
C SER A 46 15.37 4.85 -8.16
N ASP A 47 14.38 5.09 -9.03
CA ASP A 47 13.62 6.34 -9.06
C ASP A 47 12.88 6.59 -7.74
N GLN A 48 12.40 5.55 -7.07
CA GLN A 48 11.77 5.64 -5.75
C GLN A 48 12.68 6.20 -4.64
N GLN A 49 14.00 6.16 -4.82
CA GLN A 49 14.94 6.75 -3.86
C GLN A 49 15.03 8.28 -4.00
N ASP A 50 14.55 8.85 -5.11
CA ASP A 50 14.54 10.30 -5.33
C ASP A 50 13.47 10.98 -4.44
N PRO A 51 13.87 11.96 -3.60
CA PRO A 51 12.93 12.76 -2.81
C PRO A 51 11.86 13.48 -3.64
N GLN A 52 12.16 13.91 -4.87
CA GLN A 52 11.16 14.53 -5.75
C GLN A 52 10.12 13.51 -6.20
N TRP A 53 10.56 12.31 -6.59
CA TRP A 53 9.66 11.19 -6.89
C TRP A 53 8.76 10.86 -5.70
N GLN A 54 9.33 10.77 -4.49
CA GLN A 54 8.57 10.48 -3.28
C GLN A 54 7.50 11.53 -2.97
N ARG A 55 7.80 12.82 -3.13
CA ARG A 55 6.81 13.90 -2.95
C ARG A 55 5.67 13.81 -3.96
N LEU A 56 5.97 13.58 -5.23
CA LEU A 56 4.94 13.40 -6.26
C LEU A 56 4.10 12.15 -5.97
N TYR A 57 4.72 11.05 -5.58
CA TYR A 57 4.03 9.81 -5.27
C TYR A 57 3.20 9.90 -3.98
N ALA A 58 3.63 10.70 -3.00
CA ALA A 58 2.88 10.96 -1.77
C ALA A 58 1.49 11.57 -2.06
N SER A 59 1.33 12.36 -3.14
CA SER A 59 0.02 12.84 -3.57
C SER A 59 -0.97 11.72 -3.94
N ARG A 60 -0.47 10.56 -4.39
CA ARG A 60 -1.28 9.36 -4.68
C ARG A 60 -1.41 8.44 -3.47
N SER A 61 -0.56 8.61 -2.45
CA SER A 61 -0.59 7.82 -1.22
C SER A 61 -1.88 8.15 -0.45
N GLY A 62 -2.81 7.19 -0.46
CA GLY A 62 -4.15 7.38 0.10
C GLY A 62 -5.28 6.78 -0.74
N ILE A 63 -5.00 6.35 -1.97
CA ILE A 63 -6.02 5.70 -2.80
C ILE A 63 -6.50 4.38 -2.20
N GLU A 64 -5.62 3.55 -1.63
CA GLU A 64 -6.01 2.30 -0.98
C GLU A 64 -6.91 2.54 0.23
N GLY A 65 -6.59 3.56 1.05
CA GLY A 65 -7.44 3.97 2.17
C GLY A 65 -8.81 4.46 1.70
N THR A 66 -8.84 5.27 0.64
CA THR A 66 -10.09 5.75 0.02
C THR A 66 -10.91 4.60 -0.56
N MET A 67 -10.27 3.64 -1.23
CA MET A 67 -10.93 2.44 -1.74
C MET A 67 -11.49 1.58 -0.60
N ASN A 68 -10.74 1.43 0.49
CA ASN A 68 -11.18 0.72 1.68
C ASN A 68 -12.39 1.41 2.33
N GLU A 69 -12.36 2.73 2.50
CA GLU A 69 -13.48 3.54 3.02
C GLU A 69 -14.72 3.40 2.15
N LEU A 70 -14.60 3.57 0.83
CA LEU A 70 -15.71 3.41 -0.10
C LEU A 70 -16.29 1.99 -0.07
N VAL A 71 -15.44 0.96 -0.09
CA VAL A 71 -15.87 -0.44 -0.15
C VAL A 71 -16.46 -0.92 1.17
N ASN A 72 -15.79 -0.66 2.29
CA ASN A 72 -16.14 -1.21 3.60
C ASN A 72 -17.00 -0.24 4.43
N GLY A 73 -16.71 1.07 4.40
CA GLY A 73 -17.52 2.09 5.08
C GLY A 73 -18.86 2.33 4.38
N HIS A 74 -18.84 2.48 3.05
CA HIS A 74 -20.05 2.83 2.27
C HIS A 74 -20.61 1.70 1.41
N ARG A 75 -20.12 0.47 1.59
CA ARG A 75 -20.66 -0.75 0.92
C ARG A 75 -20.74 -0.62 -0.60
N MET A 76 -19.80 0.08 -1.24
CA MET A 76 -19.83 0.41 -2.68
C MET A 76 -19.94 -0.81 -3.63
N ARG A 77 -19.61 -2.03 -3.15
CA ARG A 77 -19.80 -3.30 -3.89
C ARG A 77 -21.26 -3.76 -3.96
N ARG A 78 -22.13 -3.27 -3.08
CA ARG A 78 -23.56 -3.59 -3.05
C ARG A 78 -24.33 -2.47 -3.74
N ARG A 79 -25.16 -2.82 -4.73
CA ARG A 79 -26.00 -1.86 -5.45
C ARG A 79 -27.45 -2.25 -5.30
N ARG A 80 -28.29 -1.29 -4.94
CA ARG A 80 -29.74 -1.50 -4.75
C ARG A 80 -30.47 -1.69 -6.09
N TYR A 81 -29.94 -1.09 -7.15
CA TYR A 81 -30.51 -1.15 -8.49
C TYR A 81 -29.51 -1.75 -9.47
N HIS A 82 -30.01 -2.53 -10.43
CA HIS A 82 -29.22 -3.18 -11.47
C HIS A 82 -29.04 -2.26 -12.70
N GLY A 83 -27.91 -2.44 -13.40
CA GLY A 83 -27.56 -1.71 -14.63
C GLY A 83 -26.43 -0.69 -14.43
N VAL A 84 -25.49 -0.63 -15.38
CA VAL A 84 -24.24 0.15 -15.30
C VAL A 84 -24.48 1.65 -15.07
N ALA A 85 -25.49 2.23 -15.71
CA ALA A 85 -25.82 3.65 -15.53
C ALA A 85 -26.25 3.98 -14.09
N LYS A 86 -27.15 3.17 -13.51
CA LYS A 86 -27.62 3.35 -12.12
C LYS A 86 -26.49 3.11 -11.11
N ALA A 87 -25.66 2.12 -11.42
CA ALA A 87 -24.43 1.81 -10.72
C ALA A 87 -23.47 3.01 -10.65
N HIS A 88 -23.28 3.71 -11.76
CA HIS A 88 -22.43 4.89 -11.86
C HIS A 88 -22.98 6.04 -11.00
N VAL A 89 -24.28 6.32 -11.10
CA VAL A 89 -24.94 7.35 -10.27
C VAL A 89 -24.75 7.08 -8.78
N GLN A 90 -24.97 5.83 -8.34
CA GLN A 90 -24.72 5.46 -6.94
C GLN A 90 -23.26 5.74 -6.53
N HIS A 91 -22.29 5.36 -7.37
CA HIS A 91 -20.87 5.56 -7.09
C HIS A 91 -20.48 7.04 -6.99
N VAL A 92 -21.00 7.88 -7.89
CA VAL A 92 -20.78 9.33 -7.84
C VAL A 92 -21.37 9.94 -6.57
N LEU A 93 -22.61 9.59 -6.22
CA LEU A 93 -23.26 10.09 -5.00
C LEU A 93 -22.53 9.63 -3.73
N THR A 94 -22.04 8.39 -3.69
CA THR A 94 -21.22 7.90 -2.57
C THR A 94 -19.91 8.66 -2.47
N ALA A 95 -19.23 8.95 -3.58
CA ALA A 95 -18.00 9.74 -3.57
C ALA A 95 -18.22 11.17 -3.06
N ILE A 96 -19.34 11.81 -3.45
CA ILE A 96 -19.74 13.12 -2.94
C ILE A 96 -19.97 13.05 -1.42
N ALA A 97 -20.69 12.04 -0.94
CA ALA A 97 -20.95 11.87 0.48
C ALA A 97 -19.67 11.71 1.30
N VAL A 98 -18.71 10.90 0.84
CA VAL A 98 -17.39 10.75 1.47
C VAL A 98 -16.64 12.07 1.54
N ASN A 99 -16.65 12.86 0.45
CA ASN A 99 -15.99 14.17 0.46
C ASN A 99 -16.63 15.12 1.49
N ILE A 100 -17.97 15.13 1.61
CA ILE A 100 -18.68 15.93 2.61
C ILE A 100 -18.34 15.46 4.03
N GLU A 101 -18.34 14.16 4.29
CA GLU A 101 -17.97 13.59 5.61
C GLU A 101 -16.55 14.01 5.99
N ARG A 102 -15.59 13.86 5.08
CA ARG A 102 -14.21 14.29 5.29
C ARG A 102 -14.10 15.79 5.61
N LEU A 103 -14.77 16.65 4.83
CA LEU A 103 -14.82 18.09 5.09
C LEU A 103 -15.46 18.39 6.46
N SER A 104 -16.49 17.65 6.86
CA SER A 104 -17.13 17.84 8.17
C SER A 104 -16.24 17.45 9.35
N THR A 105 -15.29 16.53 9.14
CA THR A 105 -14.29 16.13 10.13
C THR A 105 -13.01 16.96 10.08
N GLN A 106 -12.84 17.81 9.06
CA GLN A 106 -11.74 18.75 9.01
C GLN A 106 -12.02 19.87 10.00
N GLU A 107 -11.05 20.10 10.85
CA GLU A 107 -11.18 21.20 11.78
C GLU A 107 -10.95 22.55 11.08
N PRO A 108 -11.73 23.58 11.45
CA PRO A 108 -11.48 24.93 10.98
C PRO A 108 -10.11 25.41 11.44
N ALA A 109 -9.49 26.32 10.67
CA ALA A 109 -8.18 26.89 10.99
C ALA A 109 -8.12 27.58 12.37
N ASP A 110 -9.27 28.05 12.87
CA ASP A 110 -9.43 28.68 14.19
C ASP A 110 -9.93 27.71 15.27
N SER A 111 -9.79 26.40 15.05
CA SER A 111 -10.20 25.37 16.02
C SER A 111 -9.35 25.42 17.29
N THR A 112 -10.02 25.27 18.45
CA THR A 112 -9.39 25.16 19.78
C THR A 112 -8.92 23.74 20.10
N TYR A 113 -8.96 22.83 19.13
CA TYR A 113 -8.54 21.45 19.30
C TYR A 113 -7.12 21.32 19.77
N ARG A 114 -6.97 20.51 20.81
CA ARG A 114 -5.68 20.04 21.27
C ARG A 114 -5.41 18.71 20.56
N PRO A 115 -4.31 18.57 19.80
CA PRO A 115 -3.93 17.28 19.25
C PRO A 115 -3.88 16.25 20.38
N ARG A 116 -4.29 15.01 20.08
CA ARG A 116 -4.18 13.91 21.04
C ARG A 116 -2.75 13.85 21.58
N SER A 117 -2.63 13.67 22.90
CA SER A 117 -1.36 13.34 23.52
C SER A 117 -0.69 12.19 22.76
N PRO A 118 0.64 12.23 22.56
CA PRO A 118 1.33 11.20 21.80
C PRO A 118 1.02 9.82 22.41
N THR A 119 0.82 8.81 21.56
CA THR A 119 0.64 7.44 22.05
C THR A 119 1.91 6.97 22.76
N ALA A 120 1.80 5.96 23.64
CA ALA A 120 2.97 5.39 24.32
C ALA A 120 4.12 4.99 23.35
N PHE A 121 3.76 4.55 22.14
CA PHE A 121 4.73 4.27 21.08
C PHE A 121 5.41 5.53 20.54
N GLN A 122 4.66 6.62 20.34
CA GLN A 122 5.24 7.89 19.89
C GLN A 122 6.14 8.51 20.97
N GLN A 123 5.76 8.41 22.24
CA GLN A 123 6.59 8.84 23.37
C GLN A 123 7.90 8.04 23.43
N TYR A 124 7.82 6.72 23.31
CA TYR A 124 9.01 5.86 23.24
C TYR A 124 9.96 6.25 22.10
N LEU A 125 9.43 6.58 20.91
CA LEU A 125 10.27 7.01 19.80
C LEU A 125 10.98 8.34 20.10
N ASP A 126 10.28 9.30 20.70
CA ASP A 126 10.85 10.59 21.10
C ASP A 126 11.93 10.42 22.19
N GLU A 127 11.68 9.57 23.19
CA GLU A 127 12.61 9.29 24.30
C GLU A 127 13.92 8.64 23.84
N ASN A 128 13.89 7.93 22.71
CA ASN A 128 15.03 7.20 22.18
C ASN A 128 15.67 7.90 20.96
N ASP A 129 15.30 9.17 20.69
CA ASP A 129 15.73 9.93 19.50
C ASP A 129 15.53 9.16 18.18
N LEU A 130 14.54 8.26 18.15
CA LEU A 130 14.23 7.47 16.97
C LEU A 130 13.34 8.27 16.03
N PRO A 131 13.63 8.27 14.71
CA PRO A 131 12.80 8.99 13.76
C PRO A 131 11.39 8.42 13.82
N ARG A 132 10.40 9.28 14.10
CA ARG A 132 9.01 8.89 13.97
C ARG A 132 8.81 8.35 12.56
N PRO A 133 8.14 7.19 12.38
CA PRO A 133 7.82 6.73 11.05
C PRO A 133 7.09 7.86 10.35
N ARG A 134 7.67 8.38 9.27
CA ARG A 134 7.08 9.43 8.46
C ARG A 134 5.73 8.91 7.97
N TRP A 135 4.68 9.28 8.70
CA TRP A 135 3.33 9.10 8.23
C TRP A 135 3.22 10.00 7.01
N TRP A 136 2.92 9.41 5.85
CA TRP A 136 2.82 10.09 4.55
C TRP A 136 1.81 11.27 4.52
N ARG A 137 1.01 11.44 5.58
CA ARG A 137 0.18 12.64 5.82
C ARG A 137 0.95 13.86 6.31
N GLN A 138 2.17 13.71 6.80
CA GLN A 138 3.06 14.84 7.09
C GLN A 138 3.83 15.18 5.82
N GLY A 139 3.12 15.74 4.85
CA GLY A 139 3.76 16.39 3.71
C GLY A 139 4.60 17.55 4.24
N GLN A 140 5.91 17.45 4.06
CA GLN A 140 6.80 18.61 3.93
C GLN A 140 7.36 18.61 2.51
#